data_AF-A0A435JD13-F1
#
_entry.id   AF-A0A435JD13-F1
#
_cell.length_a   1.000
_cell.length_b   1.000
_cell.length_c   1.000
_cell.angle_alpha   90.00
_cell.angle_beta   90.00
_cell.angle_gamma   90.00
#
_symmetry.space_group_name_H-M   'P 1'
#
loop_
_entity.id
_entity.type
_entity.pdbx_description
1 polymer ?
#
loop_
_entity_poly.entity_id
_entity_poly.type
_entity_poly.pdbx_seq_one_letter_code
_entity_poly.pdbx_strand_id
1 'polypeptide(L)'
;LDLMSMSQFLLMLGGILKTIKAAGAAIELDWFRYLITRYEPTDIPQAQMVGFMQSMLAGQILENPMLKSTAISDAGLTKQTLYEVEKSAFTRSTYDRALESLDAVNAEIATLIHRAWGRS
;
A
#
# COMPACT_ATOMS: atom_id res chain seq x y z
N LEU A 1 12.58 -6.62 1.38
CA LEU A 1 11.33 -6.79 0.60
C LEU A 1 11.69 -7.68 -0.59
N ASP A 2 11.21 -8.92 -0.67
CA ASP A 2 11.64 -9.85 -1.71
C ASP A 2 10.77 -9.70 -2.97
N LEU A 3 11.25 -8.91 -3.94
CA LEU A 3 10.63 -8.69 -5.25
C LEU A 3 10.30 -10.01 -5.99
N MET A 4 11.04 -11.09 -5.71
CA MET A 4 10.80 -12.41 -6.33
C MET A 4 9.53 -13.07 -5.81
N SER A 5 9.23 -12.94 -4.52
CA SER A 5 8.00 -13.47 -3.95
C SER A 5 6.76 -12.76 -4.52
N MET A 6 6.87 -11.45 -4.78
CA MET A 6 5.79 -10.67 -5.36
C MET A 6 5.59 -10.95 -6.84
N SER A 7 6.67 -11.12 -7.61
CA SER A 7 6.56 -11.50 -9.03
C SER A 7 5.85 -12.84 -9.19
N GLN A 8 6.14 -13.81 -8.32
CA GLN A 8 5.44 -15.10 -8.31
C GLN A 8 3.95 -14.96 -7.96
N PHE A 9 3.60 -14.15 -6.96
CA PHE A 9 2.19 -13.89 -6.64
C PHE A 9 1.43 -13.30 -7.84
N LEU A 10 2.03 -12.33 -8.55
CA LEU A 10 1.41 -11.72 -9.72
C LEU A 10 1.24 -12.70 -10.88
N LEU A 11 2.22 -13.59 -11.09
CA LEU A 11 2.12 -14.65 -12.09
C LEU A 11 1.00 -15.64 -11.74
N MET A 12 0.86 -16.02 -10.47
CA MET A 12 -0.24 -16.87 -10.00
C MET A 12 -1.60 -16.19 -10.19
N LEU A 13 -1.71 -14.91 -9.81
CA LEU A 13 -2.93 -14.12 -10.04
C LEU A 13 -3.29 -14.09 -11.53
N GLY A 14 -2.32 -13.81 -12.41
CA GLY A 14 -2.52 -13.86 -13.86
C GLY A 14 -2.96 -15.22 -14.38
N GLY A 15 -2.49 -16.32 -13.79
CA GLY A 15 -2.95 -17.67 -14.07
C GLY A 15 -4.42 -17.88 -13.70
N ILE A 16 -4.82 -17.50 -12.49
CA ILE A 16 -6.20 -17.62 -12.00
C ILE A 16 -7.16 -16.81 -12.87
N LEU A 17 -6.83 -15.56 -13.18
CA LEU A 17 -7.65 -14.69 -14.02
C LEU A 17 -7.85 -15.29 -15.42
N LYS A 18 -6.81 -15.89 -16.00
CA LYS A 18 -6.91 -16.59 -17.30
C LYS A 18 -7.83 -17.80 -17.23
N THR A 19 -7.74 -18.61 -16.19
CA THR A 19 -8.60 -19.79 -16.01
C THR A 19 -10.07 -19.40 -15.84
N ILE A 20 -10.35 -18.37 -15.05
CA ILE A 20 -11.71 -17.84 -14.86
C ILE A 20 -12.27 -17.30 -16.19
N LYS A 21 -11.45 -16.57 -16.95
CA LYS A 21 -11.83 -16.09 -18.29
C LYS A 21 -12.12 -17.25 -19.27
N ALA A 22 -11.34 -18.33 -19.21
CA ALA A 22 -11.56 -19.52 -20.02
C ALA A 22 -12.86 -20.27 -19.68
N ALA A 23 -13.35 -20.14 -18.45
CA ALA A 23 -14.65 -20.66 -18.02
C ALA A 23 -15.84 -19.77 -18.44
N GLY A 24 -15.61 -18.69 -19.19
CA GLY A 24 -16.66 -17.82 -19.72
C GLY A 24 -17.05 -16.65 -18.80
N ALA A 25 -16.36 -16.45 -17.67
CA ALA A 25 -16.59 -15.30 -16.81
C ALA A 25 -15.89 -14.05 -17.35
N ALA A 26 -16.63 -12.94 -17.47
CA ALA A 26 -16.07 -11.63 -17.74
C ALA A 26 -15.46 -11.08 -16.45
N ILE A 27 -14.14 -10.83 -16.46
CA ILE A 27 -13.46 -10.15 -15.35
C ILE A 27 -13.21 -8.72 -15.81
N GLU A 28 -13.86 -7.78 -15.14
CA GLU A 28 -13.62 -6.35 -15.29
C GLU A 28 -12.91 -5.86 -14.02
N LEU A 29 -11.67 -5.43 -14.17
CA LEU A 29 -10.85 -4.83 -13.12
C LEU A 29 -10.70 -3.35 -13.45
N ASP A 30 -11.38 -2.49 -12.69
CA ASP A 30 -11.30 -1.03 -12.89
C ASP A 30 -9.88 -0.50 -12.65
N TRP A 31 -9.18 -1.04 -11.65
CA TRP A 31 -7.80 -0.69 -11.35
C TRP A 31 -7.07 -1.77 -10.56
N PHE A 32 -5.74 -1.76 -10.70
CA PHE A 32 -4.80 -2.52 -9.89
C PHE A 32 -3.65 -1.58 -9.50
N ARG A 33 -3.21 -1.58 -8.24
CA ARG A 33 -2.16 -0.69 -7.74
C ARG A 33 -1.25 -1.39 -6.73
N TYR A 34 -0.02 -0.90 -6.64
CA TYR A 34 0.99 -1.35 -5.68
C TYR A 34 1.19 -0.31 -4.58
N LEU A 35 1.10 -0.71 -3.33
CA LEU A 35 1.44 0.11 -2.17
C LEU A 35 2.81 -0.30 -1.63
N ILE A 36 3.73 0.66 -1.49
CA ILE A 36 5.00 0.44 -0.80
C ILE A 36 4.73 0.48 0.70
N THR A 37 5.10 -0.58 1.42
CA THR A 37 4.85 -0.72 2.86
C THR A 37 6.13 -0.74 3.68
N ARG A 38 6.05 -0.25 4.94
CA ARG A 38 7.17 -0.20 5.88
C ARG A 38 8.38 0.56 5.30
N TYR A 39 8.11 1.66 4.62
CA TYR A 39 9.14 2.48 3.98
C TYR A 39 9.88 3.36 4.99
N GLU A 40 11.20 3.42 4.88
CA GLU A 40 12.06 4.32 5.65
C GLU A 40 12.72 5.34 4.70
N PRO A 41 12.24 6.61 4.64
CA PRO A 41 12.77 7.61 3.71
C PRO A 41 14.25 7.94 3.91
N THR A 42 14.77 7.74 5.12
CA THR A 42 16.17 7.94 5.48
C THR A 42 17.07 6.79 5.04
N ASP A 43 16.50 5.64 4.66
CA ASP A 43 17.23 4.49 4.14
C ASP A 43 17.46 4.67 2.63
N ILE A 44 18.67 5.10 2.27
CA ILE A 44 19.07 5.41 0.89
C ILE A 44 18.88 4.20 -0.04
N PRO A 45 19.34 2.98 0.29
CA PRO A 45 19.04 1.77 -0.49
C PRO A 45 17.54 1.57 -0.76
N GLN A 46 16.67 1.79 0.22
CA GLN A 46 15.22 1.68 -0.01
C GLN A 46 14.73 2.75 -0.98
N ALA A 47 15.16 4.00 -0.83
CA ALA A 47 14.78 5.07 -1.74
C ALA A 47 15.20 4.79 -3.19
N GLN A 48 16.40 4.25 -3.40
CA GLN A 48 16.86 3.83 -4.72
C GLN A 48 16.01 2.70 -5.32
N MET A 49 15.67 1.70 -4.51
CA MET A 49 14.82 0.59 -4.95
C MET A 49 13.41 1.06 -5.30
N VAL A 50 12.82 1.95 -4.50
CA VAL A 50 11.50 2.55 -4.81
C VAL A 50 11.56 3.35 -6.11
N GLY A 51 12.60 4.16 -6.31
CA GLY A 51 12.78 4.90 -7.57
C GLY A 51 12.90 3.98 -8.79
N PHE A 52 13.59 2.85 -8.65
CA PHE A 52 13.66 1.82 -9.70
C PHE A 52 12.30 1.17 -9.95
N MET A 53 11.54 0.83 -8.90
CA MET A 53 10.19 0.29 -9.05
C MET A 53 9.25 1.29 -9.73
N GLN A 54 9.36 2.58 -9.41
CA GLN A 54 8.57 3.65 -10.03
C GLN A 54 8.86 3.79 -11.53
N SER A 55 10.10 3.57 -11.97
CA SER A 55 10.41 3.60 -13.41
C SER A 55 9.91 2.36 -14.15
N MET A 56 9.87 1.19 -13.51
CA MET A 56 9.38 -0.06 -14.11
C MET A 56 7.85 -0.21 -14.10
N LEU A 57 7.20 0.26 -13.04
CA LEU A 57 5.77 0.06 -12.76
C LEU A 57 5.02 1.41 -12.76
N ALA A 58 5.51 2.36 -13.56
CA ALA A 58 4.99 3.71 -13.63
C ALA A 58 3.45 3.71 -13.81
N GLY A 59 2.76 4.50 -12.98
CA GLY A 59 1.30 4.60 -12.97
C GLY A 59 0.55 3.45 -12.30
N GLN A 60 1.25 2.40 -11.86
CA GLN A 60 0.66 1.32 -11.05
C GLN A 60 1.04 1.41 -9.57
N ILE A 61 2.09 2.15 -9.20
CA ILE A 61 2.43 2.38 -7.79
C ILE A 61 1.61 3.55 -7.23
N LEU A 62 1.10 3.42 -6.01
CA LEU A 62 0.48 4.52 -5.27
C LEU A 62 1.52 5.61 -4.98
N GLU A 63 1.10 6.87 -5.05
CA GLU A 63 1.96 8.03 -4.84
C GLU A 63 2.51 8.03 -3.41
N ASN A 64 1.68 7.69 -2.43
CA ASN A 64 2.05 7.74 -1.02
C ASN A 64 2.52 6.36 -0.52
N PRO A 65 3.75 6.25 0.02
CA PRO A 65 4.19 5.03 0.69
C PRO A 65 3.69 4.99 2.14
N MET A 66 3.43 3.77 2.65
CA MET A 66 3.17 3.55 4.07
C MET A 66 4.49 3.49 4.84
N LEU A 67 4.69 4.46 5.74
CA LEU A 67 5.92 4.57 6.52
C LEU A 67 6.08 3.43 7.54
N LYS A 68 7.33 3.05 7.80
CA LYS A 68 7.67 2.27 8.99
C LYS A 68 7.60 3.20 10.20
N SER A 69 6.75 2.86 11.17
CA SER A 69 6.61 3.59 12.42
C SER A 69 6.50 2.64 13.60
N THR A 70 7.13 3.01 14.72
CA THR A 70 6.95 2.30 15.99
C THR A 70 5.50 2.41 16.47
N ALA A 71 4.82 3.54 16.26
CA ALA A 71 3.42 3.70 16.66
C ALA A 71 2.48 2.72 15.91
N ILE A 72 2.71 2.50 14.60
CA ILE A 72 1.96 1.51 13.81
C ILE A 72 2.28 0.09 14.30
N SER A 73 3.54 -0.17 14.65
CA SER A 73 3.98 -1.49 15.12
C SER A 73 3.37 -1.83 16.48
N ASP A 74 3.38 -0.87 17.40
CA ASP A 74 2.86 -1.02 18.76
C ASP A 74 1.33 -1.14 18.78
N ALA A 75 0.62 -0.33 18.00
CA ALA A 75 -0.83 -0.47 17.82
C ALA A 75 -1.19 -1.86 17.27
N GLY A 76 -0.37 -2.39 16.35
CA GLY A 76 -0.52 -3.76 15.85
C GLY A 76 -0.36 -4.84 16.92
N LEU A 77 0.51 -4.63 17.92
CA LEU A 77 0.68 -5.58 19.05
C LEU A 77 -0.54 -5.62 19.96
N THR A 78 -1.24 -4.49 20.14
CA THR A 78 -2.49 -4.42 20.91
C THR A 78 -3.73 -4.75 20.08
N LYS A 79 -3.56 -5.12 18.81
CA LYS A 79 -4.64 -5.39 17.83
C LYS A 79 -5.57 -4.19 17.65
N GLN A 80 -5.02 -2.99 17.71
CA GLN A 80 -5.73 -1.73 17.49
C GLN A 80 -5.17 -1.06 16.24
N THR A 81 -5.99 -0.26 15.59
CA THR A 81 -5.55 0.68 14.57
C THR A 81 -4.92 1.91 15.22
N LEU A 82 -4.13 2.68 14.46
CA LEU A 82 -3.59 3.94 14.96
C LEU A 82 -4.70 4.96 15.31
N TYR A 83 -5.89 4.80 14.72
CA TYR A 83 -7.06 5.64 15.00
C TYR A 83 -7.69 5.35 16.38
N GLU A 84 -7.40 4.21 16.99
CA GLU A 84 -8.00 3.76 18.25
C GLU A 84 -7.09 3.90 19.47
N VAL A 85 -5.79 4.09 19.25
CA VAL A 85 -4.81 4.21 20.33
C VAL A 85 -4.76 5.63 20.89
N GLU A 86 -4.52 5.76 22.20
CA GLU A 86 -4.34 7.09 22.79
C GLU A 86 -3.03 7.74 22.34
N LYS A 87 -3.11 9.00 21.88
CA LYS A 87 -1.93 9.78 21.46
C LYS A 87 -0.88 9.93 22.56
N SER A 88 -1.32 9.95 23.82
CA SER A 88 -0.50 10.05 25.03
C SER A 88 0.47 8.86 25.19
N ALA A 89 0.18 7.72 24.58
CA ALA A 89 1.01 6.53 24.62
C ALA A 89 2.29 6.63 23.77
N PHE A 90 2.40 7.66 22.92
CA PHE A 90 3.51 7.83 21.97
C PHE A 90 4.16 9.20 22.09
N THR A 91 5.38 9.33 21.55
CA THR A 91 5.92 10.66 21.29
C THR A 91 5.07 11.34 20.21
N ARG A 92 4.74 12.61 20.42
CA ARG A 92 3.88 13.39 19.52
C ARG A 92 4.35 13.33 18.06
N SER A 93 5.65 13.51 17.83
CA SER A 93 6.23 13.48 16.49
C SER A 93 6.11 12.14 15.78
N THR A 94 6.21 11.02 16.51
CA THR A 94 6.06 9.68 15.93
C THR A 94 4.61 9.38 15.58
N TYR A 95 3.68 9.74 16.48
CA TYR A 95 2.26 9.57 16.24
C TYR A 95 1.78 10.41 15.05
N ASP A 96 2.11 11.71 15.04
CA ASP A 96 1.66 12.63 14.01
C ASP A 96 2.16 12.20 12.61
N ARG A 97 3.44 11.81 12.49
CA ARG A 97 4.00 11.28 11.23
C ARG A 97 3.35 9.97 10.78
N ALA A 98 3.03 9.09 11.72
CA ALA A 98 2.38 7.82 11.41
C ALA A 98 0.94 8.03 10.92
N LEU A 99 0.23 8.96 11.56
CA LEU A 99 -1.13 9.33 11.18
C LEU A 99 -1.17 10.00 9.81
N GLU A 100 -0.26 10.94 9.56
CA GLU A 100 -0.14 11.61 8.26
C GLU A 100 0.09 10.61 7.12
N SER A 101 0.99 9.63 7.32
CA SER A 101 1.23 8.57 6.33
C SER A 101 -0.01 7.69 6.11
N LEU A 102 -0.74 7.35 7.18
CA LEU A 102 -1.97 6.57 7.08
C LEU A 102 -3.07 7.32 6.32
N ASP A 103 -3.29 8.59 6.67
CA ASP A 103 -4.32 9.41 6.05
C ASP A 103 -4.01 9.66 4.56
N ALA A 104 -2.75 9.91 4.21
CA ALA A 104 -2.34 10.08 2.82
C ALA A 104 -2.60 8.82 1.96
N VAL A 105 -2.19 7.65 2.46
CA VAL A 105 -2.42 6.36 1.77
C VAL A 105 -3.92 6.05 1.66
N ASN A 106 -4.66 6.23 2.76
CA ASN A 106 -6.09 5.91 2.81
C ASN A 106 -6.90 6.86 1.92
N ALA A 107 -6.54 8.14 1.86
CA ALA A 107 -7.18 9.10 0.96
C ALA A 107 -6.97 8.73 -0.51
N GLU A 108 -5.78 8.26 -0.89
CA GLU A 108 -5.48 7.81 -2.24
C GLU A 108 -6.34 6.58 -2.62
N ILE A 109 -6.42 5.59 -1.72
CA ILE A 109 -7.26 4.41 -1.90
C ILE A 109 -8.74 4.79 -2.00
N ALA A 110 -9.22 5.67 -1.11
CA ALA A 110 -10.59 6.15 -1.14
C ALA A 110 -10.91 6.84 -2.47
N THR A 111 -9.99 7.64 -3.00
CA THR A 111 -10.11 8.28 -4.32
C THR A 111 -10.24 7.25 -5.44
N LEU A 112 -9.44 6.19 -5.42
CA LEU A 112 -9.52 5.11 -6.43
C LEU A 112 -10.87 4.37 -6.36
N ILE A 113 -11.37 4.12 -5.15
CA ILE A 113 -12.69 3.51 -4.94
C ILE A 113 -13.79 4.43 -5.47
N HIS A 114 -13.75 5.72 -5.14
CA HIS A 114 -14.73 6.69 -5.63
C HIS A 114 -14.75 6.77 -7.16
N ARG A 115 -13.57 6.79 -7.80
CA ARG A 115 -13.46 6.76 -9.26
C ARG A 115 -14.08 5.51 -9.88
N ALA A 116 -13.82 4.33 -9.32
CA ALA A 116 -14.43 3.08 -9.80
C ALA A 116 -15.96 3.10 -9.67
N TRP A 117 -16.50 3.79 -8.67
CA TRP A 117 -17.94 4.01 -8.52
C TRP A 117 -18.51 5.15 -9.38
N GLY A 118 -17.71 5.77 -10.25
CA GLY A 118 -18.13 6.90 -11.07
C GLY A 118 -18.37 8.20 -10.29
N ARG A 119 -17.75 8.34 -9.11
CA ARG A 119 -17.80 9.55 -8.27
C ARG A 119 -16.49 10.34 -8.45
N SER A 120 -16.60 11.66 -8.60
CA SER A 120 -15.45 12.59 -8.69
C SER A 120 -15.00 13.09 -7.34
#